data_AF-A0A958VL70-F1
#
_entry.id   AF-A0A958VL70-F1
#
_cell.length_a   1.000
_cell.length_b   1.000
_cell.length_c   1.000
_cell.angle_alpha   90.00
_cell.angle_beta   90.00
_cell.angle_gamma   90.00
#
_symmetry.space_group_name_H-M   'P 1'
#
loop_
_entity.id
_entity.type
_entity.pdbx_description
1 polymer ?
#
loop_
_entity_poly.entity_id
_entity_poly.type
_entity_poly.pdbx_seq_one_letter_code
_entity_poly.pdbx_strand_id
1 'polypeptide(L)'
;MKILLLSLLSFLAATLSGQDTIAEYYKTGAISALTIKSHCNQPYCIGRIEEDVLVFAKDGALVYRGHRRNYAGHSSVALSYHSNGGVHIIRASSAPDAGIQWYRATIKLDTNGKVLERNEMSHEDLMRPSFIIQKSDSVVKPQVPVKTQPFKQEV
;
A
#
# COMPACT_ATOMS: atom_id res chain seq x y z
N MET A 1 -12.49 -14.37 48.36
CA MET A 1 -12.28 -13.35 47.31
C MET A 1 -12.15 -14.01 45.92
N LYS A 2 -13.24 -14.53 45.34
CA LYS A 2 -13.24 -15.17 44.00
C LYS A 2 -14.33 -14.64 43.07
N ILE A 3 -15.12 -13.65 43.52
CA ILE A 3 -16.30 -13.16 42.81
C ILE A 3 -16.00 -11.88 41.98
N LEU A 4 -14.84 -11.26 42.17
CA LEU A 4 -14.52 -9.97 41.54
C LEU A 4 -13.80 -10.05 40.19
N LEU A 5 -13.38 -11.25 39.75
CA LEU A 5 -12.63 -11.40 38.50
C LEU A 5 -13.53 -11.68 37.27
N LEU A 6 -14.79 -12.09 37.47
CA LEU A 6 -15.69 -12.41 36.36
C LEU A 6 -16.42 -11.20 35.78
N SER A 7 -16.51 -10.06 36.48
CA SER A 7 -17.16 -8.85 35.97
C SER A 7 -16.26 -7.98 35.09
N LEU A 8 -14.93 -8.17 35.15
CA LEU A 8 -13.99 -7.41 34.34
C LEU A 8 -13.86 -7.98 32.91
N LEU A 9 -14.14 -9.27 32.72
CA LEU A 9 -14.10 -9.91 31.40
C LEU A 9 -15.31 -9.56 30.52
N SER A 10 -16.46 -9.23 31.12
CA SER A 10 -17.68 -8.83 30.40
C SER A 10 -17.65 -7.36 29.94
N PHE A 11 -16.81 -6.52 30.54
CA PHE A 11 -16.67 -5.11 30.11
C PHE A 11 -15.78 -4.94 28.87
N LEU A 12 -14.90 -5.90 28.55
CA LEU A 12 -14.01 -5.81 27.39
C LEU A 12 -14.67 -6.31 26.08
N ALA A 13 -15.73 -7.11 26.18
CA ALA A 13 -16.50 -7.57 25.01
C ALA A 13 -17.49 -6.52 24.47
N ALA A 14 -17.79 -5.48 25.24
CA ALA A 14 -18.81 -4.48 24.91
C ALA A 14 -18.29 -3.31 24.04
N THR A 15 -16.98 -3.21 23.76
CA THR A 15 -16.42 -2.13 22.93
C THR A 15 -16.25 -2.50 21.46
N LEU A 16 -16.58 -3.73 21.06
CA LEU A 16 -16.56 -4.19 19.65
C LEU A 16 -17.96 -4.30 19.01
N SER A 17 -19.02 -3.77 19.64
CA SER A 17 -20.41 -4.02 19.23
C SER A 17 -20.98 -3.04 18.18
N GLY A 18 -20.15 -2.34 17.41
CA GLY A 18 -20.63 -1.24 16.54
C GLY A 18 -20.09 -1.23 15.12
N GLN A 19 -19.33 -2.23 14.69
CA GLN A 19 -18.77 -2.26 13.34
C GLN A 19 -19.44 -3.34 12.49
N ASP A 20 -20.22 -2.87 11.51
CA ASP A 20 -20.75 -3.75 10.46
C ASP A 20 -19.58 -4.35 9.68
N THR A 21 -19.44 -5.65 9.83
CA THR A 21 -18.33 -6.40 9.26
C THR A 21 -18.85 -7.38 8.22
N ILE A 22 -18.30 -7.32 7.01
CA ILE A 22 -18.60 -8.24 5.91
C ILE A 22 -17.37 -9.12 5.70
N ALA A 23 -17.51 -10.41 5.94
CA ALA A 23 -16.46 -11.40 5.75
C ALA A 23 -16.74 -12.24 4.50
N GLU A 24 -15.71 -12.41 3.68
CA GLU A 24 -15.68 -13.30 2.52
C GLU A 24 -14.73 -14.45 2.82
N TYR A 25 -15.03 -15.63 2.27
CA TYR A 25 -14.37 -16.87 2.69
C TYR A 25 -13.85 -17.67 1.50
N TYR A 26 -12.71 -18.34 1.72
CA TYR A 26 -12.33 -19.50 0.94
C TYR A 26 -13.38 -20.61 1.11
N LYS A 27 -13.51 -21.49 0.11
CA LYS A 27 -14.34 -22.71 0.18
C LYS A 27 -13.95 -23.63 1.34
N THR A 28 -12.74 -23.51 1.88
CA THR A 28 -12.29 -24.25 3.07
C THR A 28 -12.84 -23.67 4.38
N GLY A 29 -13.52 -22.52 4.34
CA GLY A 29 -14.01 -21.81 5.53
C GLY A 29 -13.02 -20.80 6.12
N ALA A 30 -11.79 -20.71 5.58
CA ALA A 30 -10.84 -19.66 5.98
C ALA A 30 -11.32 -18.29 5.47
N ILE A 31 -11.06 -17.22 6.21
CA ILE A 31 -11.40 -15.85 5.77
C ILE A 31 -10.47 -15.47 4.61
N SER A 32 -11.03 -14.98 3.50
CA SER A 32 -10.28 -14.45 2.35
C SER A 32 -10.24 -12.94 2.33
N ALA A 33 -11.31 -12.28 2.75
CA ALA A 33 -11.35 -10.83 2.90
C ALA A 33 -12.29 -10.40 4.04
N LEU A 34 -11.99 -9.25 4.62
CA LEU A 34 -12.81 -8.62 5.65
C LEU A 34 -13.00 -7.14 5.28
N THR A 35 -14.25 -6.70 5.20
CA THR A 35 -14.62 -5.29 5.08
C THR A 35 -15.22 -4.83 6.40
N ILE A 36 -14.62 -3.84 7.03
CA ILE A 36 -15.04 -3.29 8.31
C ILE A 36 -15.56 -1.89 8.06
N LYS A 37 -16.86 -1.65 8.28
CA LYS A 37 -17.46 -0.33 8.11
C LYS A 37 -17.30 0.49 9.39
N SER A 38 -16.69 1.67 9.26
CA SER A 38 -16.69 2.68 10.31
C SER A 38 -18.09 3.27 10.44
N HIS A 39 -18.67 3.17 11.63
CA HIS A 39 -19.91 3.85 11.95
C HIS A 39 -19.62 5.29 12.38
N CYS A 40 -20.27 6.24 11.72
CA CYS A 40 -20.35 7.62 12.18
C CYS A 40 -21.83 7.95 12.43
N ASN A 41 -22.17 8.22 13.70
CA ASN A 41 -23.55 8.51 14.13
C ASN A 41 -23.94 9.99 13.98
N GLN A 42 -23.15 10.78 13.24
CA GLN A 42 -23.40 12.20 13.04
C GLN A 42 -24.19 12.44 11.74
N PRO A 43 -25.14 13.38 11.68
CA PRO A 43 -25.94 13.65 10.48
C PRO A 43 -25.10 13.98 9.23
N TYR A 44 -23.95 14.63 9.40
CA TYR A 44 -23.06 14.98 8.29
C TYR A 44 -22.35 13.78 7.65
N CYS A 45 -22.45 12.59 8.26
CA CYS A 45 -21.88 11.35 7.75
C CYS A 45 -22.85 10.53 6.89
N ILE A 46 -24.10 10.95 6.75
CA ILE A 46 -25.08 10.27 5.90
C ILE A 46 -24.53 10.21 4.46
N GLY A 47 -24.49 9.00 3.88
CA GLY A 47 -23.96 8.76 2.54
C GLY A 47 -22.44 8.68 2.42
N ARG A 48 -21.70 8.84 3.53
CA ARG A 48 -20.25 8.61 3.54
C ARG A 48 -19.94 7.12 3.59
N ILE A 49 -18.96 6.72 2.80
CA ILE A 49 -18.33 5.41 2.85
C ILE A 49 -17.02 5.60 3.60
N GLU A 50 -16.80 4.78 4.61
CA GLU A 50 -15.56 4.68 5.35
C GLU A 50 -15.38 3.22 5.77
N GLU A 51 -14.55 2.50 5.02
CA GLU A 51 -14.40 1.06 5.20
C GLU A 51 -12.93 0.65 5.16
N ASP A 52 -12.50 -0.17 6.11
CA ASP A 52 -11.23 -0.88 6.00
C ASP A 52 -11.43 -2.20 5.28
N VAL A 53 -10.55 -2.49 4.32
CA VAL A 53 -10.55 -3.73 3.54
C VAL A 53 -9.26 -4.48 3.84
N LEU A 54 -9.41 -5.65 4.44
CA LEU A 54 -8.32 -6.58 4.76
C LEU A 54 -8.43 -7.79 3.83
N VAL A 55 -7.30 -8.27 3.32
CA VAL A 55 -7.22 -9.49 2.50
C VAL A 55 -6.22 -10.44 3.12
N PHE A 56 -6.61 -11.71 3.22
CA PHE A 56 -5.84 -12.75 3.90
C PHE A 56 -5.48 -13.89 2.95
N ALA A 57 -4.27 -14.42 3.14
CA ALA A 57 -3.86 -15.68 2.57
C ALA A 57 -4.59 -16.84 3.27
N LYS A 58 -4.54 -18.02 2.64
CA LYS A 58 -5.26 -19.21 3.12
C LYS A 58 -4.78 -19.69 4.49
N ASP A 59 -3.55 -19.40 4.85
CA ASP A 59 -2.96 -19.65 6.18
C ASP A 59 -3.34 -18.61 7.24
N GLY A 60 -4.12 -17.58 6.85
CA GLY A 60 -4.53 -16.48 7.74
C GLY A 60 -3.58 -15.29 7.75
N ALA A 61 -2.47 -15.31 7.01
CA ALA A 61 -1.56 -14.17 6.93
C ALA A 61 -2.24 -12.97 6.25
N LEU A 62 -2.09 -11.77 6.82
CA LEU A 62 -2.58 -10.54 6.19
C LEU A 62 -1.70 -10.20 4.98
N VAL A 63 -2.31 -10.14 3.79
CA VAL A 63 -1.63 -9.88 2.52
C VAL A 63 -1.78 -8.43 2.08
N TYR A 64 -2.92 -7.83 2.40
CA TYR A 64 -3.22 -6.46 2.03
C TYR A 64 -4.17 -5.81 3.03
N ARG A 65 -3.93 -4.53 3.29
CA ARG A 65 -4.82 -3.64 4.02
C ARG A 65 -4.97 -2.35 3.22
N GLY A 66 -6.21 -1.94 2.99
CA GLY A 66 -6.53 -0.68 2.35
C GLY A 66 -7.79 -0.06 2.93
N HIS A 67 -8.10 1.14 2.48
CA HIS A 67 -9.22 1.93 2.99
C HIS A 67 -10.09 2.43 1.82
N ARG A 68 -11.41 2.35 1.95
CA ARG A 68 -12.39 2.90 1.01
C ARG A 68 -13.02 4.15 1.61
N ARG A 69 -13.05 5.22 0.83
CA ARG A 69 -13.59 6.52 1.24
C ARG A 69 -14.18 7.27 0.05
N ASN A 70 -15.30 7.96 0.26
CA ASN A 70 -15.93 8.82 -0.75
C ASN A 70 -16.03 10.31 -0.31
N TYR A 71 -15.36 10.70 0.77
CA TYR A 71 -15.34 12.08 1.28
C TYR A 71 -13.90 12.57 1.45
N ALA A 72 -13.67 13.90 1.39
CA ALA A 72 -12.34 14.51 1.48
C ALA A 72 -11.33 13.81 0.54
N GLY A 73 -11.66 13.78 -0.75
CA GLY A 73 -11.02 12.95 -1.76
C GLY A 73 -11.72 11.60 -1.93
N HIS A 74 -11.12 10.71 -2.73
CA HIS A 74 -11.62 9.33 -2.91
C HIS A 74 -10.54 8.30 -2.59
N SER A 75 -10.98 7.14 -2.10
CA SER A 75 -10.17 5.93 -1.99
C SER A 75 -11.04 4.73 -2.31
N SER A 76 -10.54 3.82 -3.14
CA SER A 76 -11.27 2.63 -3.57
C SER A 76 -10.38 1.40 -3.51
N VAL A 77 -11.02 0.27 -3.20
CA VAL A 77 -10.41 -1.06 -3.23
C VAL A 77 -11.42 -2.00 -3.88
N ALA A 78 -11.12 -2.50 -5.06
CA ALA A 78 -11.92 -3.50 -5.74
C ALA A 78 -11.25 -4.87 -5.64
N LEU A 79 -12.02 -5.90 -5.25
CA LEU A 79 -11.56 -7.27 -5.12
C LEU A 79 -12.18 -8.12 -6.24
N SER A 80 -11.39 -9.01 -6.82
CA SER A 80 -11.86 -10.08 -7.69
C SER A 80 -11.42 -11.41 -7.09
N TYR A 81 -12.22 -12.46 -7.23
CA TYR A 81 -12.00 -13.73 -6.53
C TYR A 81 -11.69 -14.88 -7.51
N HIS A 82 -10.90 -15.83 -7.02
CA HIS A 82 -10.73 -17.15 -7.61
C HIS A 82 -11.98 -18.01 -7.38
N SER A 83 -12.11 -19.09 -8.14
CA SER A 83 -13.21 -20.05 -7.99
C SER A 83 -13.23 -20.77 -6.63
N ASN A 84 -12.13 -20.72 -5.86
CA ASN A 84 -12.03 -21.28 -4.51
C ASN A 84 -12.42 -20.27 -3.41
N GLY A 85 -12.90 -19.07 -3.74
CA GLY A 85 -13.27 -18.02 -2.79
C GLY A 85 -12.10 -17.15 -2.30
N GLY A 86 -10.86 -17.50 -2.66
CA GLY A 86 -9.68 -16.66 -2.39
C GLY A 86 -9.65 -15.41 -3.25
N VAL A 87 -9.04 -14.33 -2.78
CA VAL A 87 -8.86 -13.12 -3.59
C VAL A 87 -7.83 -13.38 -4.68
N HIS A 88 -8.16 -13.01 -5.92
CA HIS A 88 -7.31 -13.11 -7.11
C HIS A 88 -6.64 -11.77 -7.44
N ILE A 89 -7.40 -10.68 -7.48
CA ILE A 89 -6.89 -9.36 -7.84
C ILE A 89 -7.38 -8.32 -6.85
N ILE A 90 -6.47 -7.49 -6.38
CA ILE A 90 -6.75 -6.28 -5.61
C ILE A 90 -6.42 -5.09 -6.50
N ARG A 91 -7.41 -4.24 -6.80
CA ARG A 91 -7.21 -2.95 -7.47
C ARG A 91 -7.50 -1.85 -6.47
N ALA A 92 -6.49 -1.08 -6.13
CA ALA A 92 -6.60 0.03 -5.20
C ALA A 92 -6.33 1.36 -5.92
N SER A 93 -7.04 2.40 -5.52
CA SER A 93 -6.71 3.76 -5.93
C SER A 93 -7.06 4.76 -4.85
N SER A 94 -6.28 5.82 -4.72
CA SER A 94 -6.59 6.95 -3.86
C SER A 94 -6.28 8.27 -4.56
N ALA A 95 -7.07 9.29 -4.22
CA ALA A 95 -6.92 10.66 -4.67
C ALA A 95 -7.39 11.60 -3.56
N PRO A 96 -6.54 11.87 -2.54
CA PRO A 96 -6.90 12.70 -1.38
C PRO A 96 -7.08 14.18 -1.73
N ASP A 97 -6.32 14.70 -2.69
CA ASP A 97 -6.28 16.11 -3.07
C ASP A 97 -6.91 16.34 -4.45
N ALA A 98 -8.20 15.99 -4.57
CA ALA A 98 -9.00 16.14 -5.80
C ALA A 98 -8.36 15.57 -7.08
N GLY A 99 -7.47 14.58 -6.95
CA GLY A 99 -6.77 13.95 -8.07
C GLY A 99 -5.43 14.59 -8.45
N ILE A 100 -4.99 15.66 -7.79
CA ILE A 100 -3.63 16.20 -7.93
C ILE A 100 -2.63 15.17 -7.39
N GLN A 101 -2.82 14.78 -6.13
CA GLN A 101 -2.14 13.63 -5.54
C GLN A 101 -2.98 12.38 -5.81
N TRP A 102 -2.36 11.36 -6.40
CA TRP A 102 -3.03 10.08 -6.62
C TRP A 102 -2.05 8.91 -6.49
N TYR A 103 -2.61 7.76 -6.11
CA TYR A 103 -1.93 6.47 -6.04
C TYR A 103 -2.82 5.39 -6.64
N ARG A 104 -2.23 4.42 -7.33
CA ARG A 104 -2.90 3.24 -7.87
C ARG A 104 -2.05 2.01 -7.64
N ALA A 105 -2.69 0.91 -7.26
CA ALA A 105 -2.03 -0.38 -7.16
C ALA A 105 -2.87 -1.49 -7.77
N THR A 106 -2.21 -2.43 -8.44
CA THR A 106 -2.77 -3.72 -8.83
C THR A 106 -1.91 -4.83 -8.25
N ILE A 107 -2.51 -5.68 -7.42
CA ILE A 107 -1.84 -6.81 -6.77
C ILE A 107 -2.56 -8.08 -7.23
N LYS A 108 -1.81 -9.02 -7.83
CA LYS A 108 -2.32 -10.34 -8.21
C LYS A 108 -1.85 -11.38 -7.21
N LEU A 109 -2.78 -12.23 -6.78
CA LEU A 109 -2.55 -13.30 -5.82
C LEU A 109 -2.80 -14.66 -6.48
N ASP A 110 -2.04 -15.66 -6.06
CA ASP A 110 -2.33 -17.06 -6.40
C ASP A 110 -3.56 -17.58 -5.62
N THR A 111 -3.91 -18.86 -5.84
CA THR A 111 -5.07 -19.50 -5.21
C THR A 111 -4.94 -19.69 -3.69
N ASN A 112 -3.74 -19.53 -3.13
CA ASN A 112 -3.47 -19.59 -1.69
C ASN A 112 -3.30 -18.20 -1.07
N GLY A 113 -3.40 -17.13 -1.86
CA GLY A 113 -3.23 -15.75 -1.42
C GLY A 113 -1.78 -15.27 -1.40
N LYS A 114 -0.83 -15.99 -2.00
CA LYS A 114 0.55 -15.52 -2.17
C LYS A 114 0.60 -14.45 -3.27
N VAL A 115 1.34 -13.38 -3.04
CA VAL A 115 1.55 -12.32 -4.05
C VAL A 115 2.37 -12.87 -5.23
N LEU A 116 1.80 -12.77 -6.42
CA LEU A 116 2.45 -13.09 -7.70
C LEU A 116 3.04 -11.86 -8.36
N GLU A 117 2.29 -10.75 -8.32
CA GLU A 117 2.65 -9.51 -9.01
C GLU A 117 2.09 -8.33 -8.22
N ARG A 118 2.86 -7.23 -8.20
CA ARG A 118 2.47 -5.96 -7.58
C ARG A 118 2.98 -4.83 -8.47
N ASN A 119 2.05 -4.07 -9.03
CA ASN A 119 2.35 -2.86 -9.80
C ASN A 119 1.72 -1.68 -9.09
N GLU A 120 2.53 -0.67 -8.85
CA GLU A 120 2.14 0.56 -8.16
C GLU A 120 2.55 1.76 -9.00
N MET A 121 1.70 2.79 -8.98
CA MET A 121 1.96 4.06 -9.64
C MET A 121 1.45 5.17 -8.76
N SER A 122 2.23 6.24 -8.64
CA SER A 122 1.78 7.46 -7.98
C SER A 122 2.08 8.70 -8.82
N HIS A 123 1.52 9.82 -8.38
CA HIS A 123 1.81 11.12 -8.96
C HIS A 123 3.33 11.43 -8.95
N GLU A 124 4.03 11.07 -7.87
CA GLU A 124 5.46 11.30 -7.68
C GLU A 124 6.31 10.54 -8.71
N ASP A 125 5.87 9.34 -9.12
CA ASP A 125 6.57 8.55 -10.13
C ASP A 125 6.62 9.28 -11.49
N LEU A 126 5.56 10.02 -11.83
CA LEU A 126 5.50 10.83 -13.06
C LEU A 126 6.31 12.13 -12.97
N MET A 127 6.51 12.65 -11.75
CA MET A 127 7.18 13.92 -11.52
C MET A 127 8.69 13.79 -11.32
N ARG A 128 9.24 12.57 -11.42
CA ARG A 128 10.70 12.33 -11.37
C ARG A 128 11.33 12.67 -12.72
N PRO A 129 12.08 13.79 -12.85
CA PRO A 129 12.86 14.03 -14.05
C PRO A 129 13.88 12.90 -14.21
N SER A 130 13.80 12.16 -15.31
CA SER A 130 14.79 11.16 -15.69
C SER A 130 16.01 11.88 -16.28
N PHE A 131 16.89 12.41 -15.43
CA PHE A 131 18.21 12.81 -15.93
C PHE A 131 19.06 11.56 -16.13
N ILE A 132 19.31 11.22 -17.39
CA ILE A 132 20.40 10.31 -17.76
C ILE A 132 21.69 11.10 -17.52
N ILE A 133 22.42 10.79 -16.45
CA ILE A 133 23.83 11.19 -16.36
C ILE A 133 24.54 10.42 -17.46
N GLN A 134 24.77 11.07 -18.61
CA GLN A 134 25.71 10.53 -19.58
C GLN A 134 27.05 10.42 -18.85
N LYS A 135 27.51 9.19 -18.62
CA LYS A 135 28.85 8.93 -18.14
C LYS A 135 29.79 9.54 -19.19
N SER A 136 30.38 10.68 -18.89
CA SER A 136 31.42 11.23 -19.74
C SER A 136 32.63 10.32 -19.57
N ASP A 137 32.99 9.56 -20.61
CA ASP A 137 34.17 8.70 -20.63
C ASP A 137 35.50 9.50 -20.66
N SER A 138 35.47 10.76 -20.24
CA SER A 138 36.65 11.60 -20.13
C SER A 138 37.42 11.26 -18.86
N VAL A 139 38.06 10.09 -18.87
CA VAL A 139 39.20 9.82 -18.00
C VAL A 139 40.28 10.83 -18.37
N VAL A 140 40.39 11.92 -17.60
CA VAL A 140 41.51 12.84 -17.70
C VAL A 140 42.75 12.04 -17.31
N LYS A 141 43.54 11.62 -18.31
CA LYS A 141 44.84 11.00 -18.08
C LYS A 141 45.72 12.02 -17.36
N PRO A 142 46.47 11.64 -16.31
CA PRO A 142 47.44 12.54 -15.68
C PRO A 142 48.40 13.05 -16.74
N GLN A 143 48.50 14.37 -16.90
CA GLN A 143 49.51 14.94 -17.78
C GLN A 143 50.88 14.69 -17.15
N VAL A 144 51.74 13.98 -17.88
CA VAL A 144 53.13 13.80 -17.48
C VAL A 144 53.78 15.19 -17.45
N PRO A 145 54.43 15.59 -16.35
CA PRO A 145 55.11 16.88 -16.30
C PRO A 145 56.18 16.94 -17.40
N VAL A 146 56.04 17.92 -18.28
CA VAL A 146 57.04 18.23 -19.31
C VAL A 146 58.31 18.68 -18.58
N LYS A 147 59.42 17.97 -18.75
CA LYS A 147 60.73 18.42 -18.27
C LYS A 147 61.13 19.68 -19.06
N THR A 148 61.08 20.83 -18.41
CA THR A 148 61.67 22.07 -18.92
C THR A 148 63.18 21.88 -19.08
N GLN A 149 63.70 21.97 -20.30
CA GLN A 149 65.13 22.02 -20.53
C GLN A 149 65.69 23.37 -20.07
N PRO A 150 66.88 23.41 -19.42
CA PRO A 150 67.49 24.66 -19.02
C PRO A 150 67.95 25.45 -20.25
N PHE A 151 67.59 26.73 -20.24
CA PHE A 151 68.00 27.73 -21.23
C PHE A 151 69.53 27.90 -21.20
N LYS A 152 70.21 27.61 -22.31
CA LYS A 152 71.63 27.94 -22.49
C LYS A 152 71.74 29.43 -22.81
N GLN A 153 72.40 30.20 -21.96
CA GLN A 153 72.91 31.52 -22.31
C GLN A 153 74.31 31.34 -22.91
N GLU A 154 74.47 31.75 -24.17
CA GLU A 154 75.80 31.98 -24.76
C GLU A 154 76.24 33.41 -24.41
N VAL A 155 77.52 33.54 -24.05
CA VAL A 155 78.23 34.78 -23.69
C VAL A 155 78.93 35.33 -24.91
#